data_AF-A4I3D8-F1
#
_entry.id   AF-A4I3D8-F1
#
_cell.length_a   1.000
_cell.length_b   1.000
_cell.length_c   1.000
_cell.angle_alpha   90.00
_cell.angle_beta   90.00
_cell.angle_gamma   90.00
#
_symmetry.space_group_name_H-M   'P 1'
#
loop_
_entity.id
_entity.type
_entity.pdbx_description
1 polymer ?
#
loop_
_entity_poly.entity_id
_entity_poly.type
_entity_poly.pdbx_seq_one_letter_code
_entity_poly.pdbx_strand_id
1 'polypeptide(L)' 'MGLFLGTLIFIIIGAIGALSAPLWAKSQVDLVRVLCAVATFCCWMSWVLIYMAQMNPLLLPTRSIKVE' A
#
# COMPACT_ATOMS: atom_id res chain seq x y z
N MET A 1 1.50 -12.92 -2.93
CA MET A 1 0.90 -12.28 -1.75
C MET A 1 -0.55 -11.97 -2.08
N GLY A 2 -1.50 -12.70 -1.49
CA GLY A 2 -2.92 -12.48 -1.78
C GLY A 2 -3.40 -11.10 -1.29
N LEU A 3 -4.52 -10.65 -1.84
CA LEU A 3 -5.19 -9.39 -1.47
C LEU A 3 -5.34 -9.25 0.07
N PHE A 4 -5.81 -10.31 0.73
CA PHE A 4 -6.00 -10.34 2.19
C PHE A 4 -4.70 -10.16 2.96
N LEU A 5 -3.64 -10.89 2.60
CA LEU A 5 -2.36 -10.82 3.31
C LEU A 5 -1.70 -9.45 3.11
N GLY A 6 -1.72 -8.90 1.90
CA GLY A 6 -1.21 -7.55 1.64
C GLY A 6 -2.00 -6.48 2.41
N THR A 7 -3.33 -6.59 2.44
CA THR A 7 -4.19 -5.68 3.22
C THR A 7 -3.89 -5.75 4.72
N LEU A 8 -3.70 -6.95 5.28
CA LEU A 8 -3.30 -7.13 6.68
C LEU A 8 -1.96 -6.44 6.99
N ILE A 9 -0.97 -6.56 6.09
CA ILE A 9 0.34 -5.92 6.23
C ILE A 9 0.18 -4.39 6.31
N PHE A 10 -0.61 -3.79 5.42
CA PHE A 10 -0.84 -2.34 5.46
C PHE A 10 -1.59 -1.91 6.72
N ILE A 11 -2.58 -2.69 7.20
CA ILE A 11 -3.25 -2.41 8.48
C ILE A 11 -2.24 -2.39 9.64
N ILE A 12 -1.35 -3.39 9.70
CA ILE A 12 -0.31 -3.48 10.74
C ILE A 12 0.65 -2.30 10.65
N ILE A 13 1.13 -1.93 9.45
CA ILE A 13 2.03 -0.80 9.25
C ILE A 13 1.37 0.51 9.70
N GLY A 14 0.11 0.74 9.31
CA GLY A 14 -0.62 1.95 9.70
C GLY A 14 -0.88 2.01 11.21
N ALA A 15 -1.23 0.89 11.83
CA ALA A 15 -1.41 0.78 13.27
C ALA A 15 -0.11 1.04 14.02
N ILE A 16 1.01 0.43 13.61
CA ILE A 16 2.32 0.68 14.19
C ILE A 16 2.67 2.17 14.05
N GLY A 17 2.56 2.74 12.85
CA GLY A 17 2.86 4.16 12.60
C GLY A 17 2.04 5.12 13.47
N ALA A 18 0.73 4.91 13.59
CA ALA A 18 -0.11 5.76 14.42
C ALA A 18 0.14 5.55 15.92
N LEU A 19 0.29 4.31 16.39
CA LEU A 19 0.48 4.01 17.81
C LEU A 19 1.86 4.45 18.32
N SER A 20 2.88 4.45 17.47
CA SER A 20 4.21 4.93 17.83
C SER A 20 4.43 6.44 17.62
N ALA A 21 3.43 7.17 17.10
CA ALA A 21 3.46 8.63 17.00
C ALA A 21 3.90 9.37 18.28
N PRO A 22 3.46 9.00 19.50
CA PRO A 22 3.91 9.65 20.73
C PRO A 22 5.40 9.49 21.03
N LEU A 23 6.07 8.49 20.43
CA LEU A 23 7.50 8.22 20.66
C LEU A 23 8.40 9.21 19.91
N TRP A 24 7.93 9.82 18.82
CA TRP A 24 8.74 10.70 17.98
C TRP A 24 8.15 12.11 17.78
N ALA A 25 6.84 12.29 17.94
CA ALA A 25 6.19 13.58 17.76
C ALA A 25 6.22 14.40 19.07
N LYS A 26 6.99 15.51 19.10
CA LYS A 26 7.08 16.42 20.25
C LYS A 26 5.84 17.30 20.45
N SER A 27 5.09 17.56 19.38
CA SER A 27 3.83 18.31 19.37
C SER A 27 2.94 17.75 18.24
N GLN A 28 1.64 18.07 18.26
CA GLN A 28 0.71 17.68 17.18
C GLN A 28 0.62 16.14 16.98
N VAL A 29 0.68 15.36 18.06
CA VAL A 29 0.68 13.88 18.01
C VAL A 29 -0.51 13.34 17.23
N ASP A 30 -1.69 13.93 17.40
CA ASP A 30 -2.90 13.49 16.69
C ASP A 30 -2.85 13.80 15.19
N LEU A 31 -2.26 14.92 14.80
CA LEU A 31 -1.98 15.20 13.38
C LEU A 31 -1.04 14.15 12.81
N VAL A 32 0.05 13.81 13.52
CA VAL A 32 1.00 12.78 13.08
C VAL A 32 0.32 11.41 12.94
N ARG A 33 -0.55 11.04 13.87
CA ARG A 33 -1.37 9.81 13.78
C ARG A 33 -2.22 9.78 12.52
N VAL A 34 -2.93 10.87 12.24
CA VAL A 34 -3.77 11.00 11.04
C VAL A 34 -2.93 10.93 9.78
N LEU A 35 -1.79 11.64 9.73
CA LEU A 35 -0.88 11.61 8.59
C LEU A 35 -0.33 10.20 8.33
N CYS A 36 0.06 9.46 9.37
CA CYS A 36 0.48 8.06 9.25
C CYS A 36 -0.66 7.20 8.68
N ALA A 37 -1.87 7.31 9.22
CA ALA A 37 -3.02 6.52 8.76
C ALA A 37 -3.39 6.82 7.30
N VAL A 38 -3.45 8.11 6.92
CA VAL A 38 -3.76 8.53 5.54
C VAL A 38 -2.65 8.10 4.58
N ALA A 39 -1.39 8.28 4.93
CA ALA A 39 -0.26 7.85 4.10
C ALA A 39 -0.30 6.33 3.85
N THR A 40 -0.52 5.54 4.89
CA THR A 40 -0.68 4.09 4.76
C THR A 40 -1.87 3.73 3.87
N PHE A 41 -3.01 4.40 4.03
CA PHE A 41 -4.19 4.17 3.19
C PHE A 41 -3.91 4.48 1.71
N CYS A 42 -3.24 5.60 1.41
CA CYS A 42 -2.87 5.95 0.04
C CYS A 42 -1.90 4.94 -0.59
N CYS A 43 -0.92 4.45 0.19
CA CYS A 43 0.01 3.41 -0.27
C CYS A 43 -0.70 2.08 -0.50
N TRP A 44 -1.59 1.67 0.40
CA TRP A 44 -2.43 0.49 0.23
C TRP A 44 -3.32 0.63 -1.00
N MET A 45 -3.97 1.78 -1.18
CA MET A 45 -4.84 2.07 -2.32
C MET A 45 -4.07 1.97 -3.65
N SER A 46 -2.86 2.52 -3.72
CA SER A 46 -2.02 2.41 -4.91
C SER A 46 -1.65 0.95 -5.21
N TRP A 47 -1.22 0.21 -4.17
CA TRP A 47 -0.87 -1.21 -4.30
C TRP A 47 -2.07 -2.08 -4.72
N VAL A 48 -3.24 -1.89 -4.08
CA VAL A 48 -4.41 -2.73 -4.32
C VAL A 48 -4.98 -2.54 -5.71
N LEU A 49 -4.98 -1.31 -6.23
CA LEU A 49 -5.43 -1.02 -7.60
C LEU A 49 -4.53 -1.72 -8.63
N ILE A 50 -3.20 -1.63 -8.48
CA ILE A 50 -2.24 -2.31 -9.36
C ILE A 50 -2.42 -3.83 -9.29
N TYR A 51 -2.55 -4.37 -8.07
CA TYR A 51 -2.76 -5.80 -7.87
C TYR A 51 -4.05 -6.27 -8.55
N MET A 52 -5.16 -5.54 -8.35
CA MET A 52 -6.46 -5.90 -8.94
C MET A 52 -6.47 -5.79 -10.47
N ALA A 53 -5.76 -4.82 -11.04
CA ALA A 53 -5.61 -4.68 -12.50
C ALA A 53 -4.94 -5.91 -13.15
N GLN A 54 -4.18 -6.69 -12.37
CA GLN A 54 -3.45 -7.87 -12.86
C GLN A 54 -4.16 -9.20 -12.57
N MET A 55 -5.26 -9.23 -11.81
CA MET A 55 -5.90 -10.50 -11.41
C MET A 55 -6.57 -11.23 -12.58
N ASN A 56 -7.14 -10.48 -13.54
CA ASN A 56 -7.77 -11.03 -14.75
C ASN A 56 -7.43 -10.13 -15.94
N PRO A 57 -6.19 -10.18 -16.46
CA PRO A 57 -5.76 -9.27 -17.51
C PRO A 57 -6.51 -9.57 -18.82
N LEU A 58 -7.13 -8.55 -19.40
CA LEU A 58 -7.77 -8.65 -20.72
C LEU A 58 -6.77 -8.71 -21.86
N LEU A 59 -5.62 -8.06 -21.67
CA LEU A 59 -4.53 -7.98 -22.64
C LEU A 59 -3.35 -8.78 -22.10
N LEU A 60 -2.93 -9.78 -22.86
CA LEU A 60 -1.69 -10.50 -22.59
C LEU A 60 -0.51 -9.76 -23.22
N PRO A 61 0.68 -9.81 -22.59
CA PRO A 61 1.88 -9.26 -23.19
C PRO A 61 2.21 -10.00 -24.48
N THR A 62 2.31 -9.26 -25.60
CA THR A 62 2.80 -9.79 -26.87
C THR A 62 4.25 -9.37 -27.06
N ARG A 63 5.10 -10.29 -27.52
CA ARG A 63 6.48 -10.01 -27.88
C ARG A 63 6.68 -10.30 -29.36
N SER A 64 7.20 -9.35 -30.12
CA SER A 64 7.66 -9.57 -31.49
C SER A 64 9.14 -9.94 -31.44
N ILE A 65 9.43 -11.24 -31.43
CA ILE A 65 10.81 -11.71 -31.60
C ILE A 65 11.11 -11.58 -33.09
N LYS A 66 11.92 -10.58 -33.46
CA LYS A 66 12.57 -10.60 -34.78
C LYS A 66 13.62 -11.71 -34.72
N VAL A 67 13.47 -12.73 -35.56
CA VAL A 67 14.57 -13.66 -35.84
C VAL A 67 15.55 -12.87 -36.69
N GLU A 68 16.74 -12.62 -36.15
CA GLU A 68 17.89 -12.14 -36.92
C GLU A 68 18.37 -13.21 -37.90
#